data_AF-A0A831NP64-F1
#
_entry.id   AF-A0A831NP64-F1
#
_cell.length_a   1.000
_cell.length_b   1.000
_cell.length_c   1.000
_cell.angle_alpha   90.00
_cell.angle_beta   90.00
_cell.angle_gamma   90.00
#
_symmetry.space_group_name_H-M   'P 1'
#
loop_
_entity.id
_entity.type
_entity.pdbx_description
1 polymer ?
#
loop_
_entity_poly.entity_id
_entity_poly.type
_entity_poly.pdbx_seq_one_letter_code
_entity_poly.pdbx_strand_id
1 'polypeptide(L)'
;MEVYHLYSGGKDSSLAAYILSRLGYDVILVTISFGLLDSWKYAKETAERLGFKHKVVSLDQSILEIAAEMCIKDGHPNNAIQFIHEKALEEVAKLEYVERISDGTRRDDRVPLLDQRRTRSLEDRFNVQYIRPLLGLGYKTIRELTEK
;
A
#
# COMPACT_ATOMS: atom_id res chain seq x y z
N MET A 1 -5.79 -17.95 3.03
CA MET A 1 -4.42 -17.42 3.18
C MET A 1 -4.53 -15.95 3.48
N GLU A 2 -3.78 -15.42 4.45
CA GLU A 2 -3.80 -13.98 4.74
C GLU A 2 -3.01 -13.18 3.69
N VAL A 3 -3.46 -11.96 3.41
CA VAL A 3 -2.71 -10.95 2.65
C VAL A 3 -2.82 -9.60 3.34
N TYR A 4 -1.67 -8.96 3.55
CA TYR A 4 -1.56 -7.66 4.21
C TYR A 4 -1.51 -6.58 3.14
N HIS A 5 -2.62 -5.85 2.97
CA HIS A 5 -2.79 -4.90 1.88
C HIS A 5 -2.63 -3.47 2.37
N LEU A 6 -1.63 -2.74 1.88
CA LEU A 6 -1.45 -1.32 2.14
C LEU A 6 -2.68 -0.54 1.66
N TYR A 7 -3.28 0.19 2.57
CA TYR A 7 -4.62 0.73 2.42
C TYR A 7 -4.71 2.19 2.84
N SER A 8 -5.14 3.05 1.92
CA SER A 8 -5.28 4.50 2.11
C SER A 8 -6.70 4.95 2.47
N GLY A 9 -7.70 4.05 2.41
CA GLY A 9 -9.11 4.43 2.51
C GLY A 9 -9.76 4.88 1.20
N GLY A 10 -8.99 4.95 0.11
CA GLY A 10 -9.48 5.35 -1.21
C GLY A 10 -10.24 4.24 -1.93
N LYS A 11 -11.03 4.63 -2.95
CA LYS A 11 -11.79 3.69 -3.77
C LYS A 11 -10.91 2.68 -4.54
N ASP A 12 -9.73 3.11 -4.98
CA ASP A 12 -8.82 2.24 -5.74
C ASP A 12 -8.21 1.16 -4.83
N SER A 13 -7.70 1.52 -3.65
CA SER A 13 -7.21 0.53 -2.67
C SER A 13 -8.36 -0.36 -2.16
N SER A 14 -9.58 0.16 -2.09
CA SER A 14 -10.78 -0.63 -1.76
C SER A 14 -11.09 -1.66 -2.85
N LEU A 15 -10.99 -1.28 -4.12
CA LEU A 15 -11.14 -2.19 -5.25
C LEU A 15 -10.06 -3.28 -5.24
N ALA A 16 -8.81 -2.92 -4.96
CA ALA A 16 -7.71 -3.88 -4.87
C ALA A 16 -7.95 -4.92 -3.76
N ALA A 17 -8.36 -4.46 -2.57
CA ALA A 17 -8.77 -5.32 -1.46
C ALA A 17 -9.95 -6.24 -1.84
N TYR A 18 -10.96 -5.70 -2.53
CA TYR A 18 -12.09 -6.48 -3.02
C TYR A 18 -11.64 -7.56 -4.02
N ILE A 19 -10.79 -7.23 -5.00
CA ILE A 19 -10.25 -8.22 -5.95
C ILE A 19 -9.52 -9.35 -5.21
N LEU A 20 -8.68 -9.03 -4.22
CA LEU A 20 -7.99 -10.04 -3.41
C LEU A 20 -8.97 -10.94 -2.67
N SER A 21 -10.03 -10.38 -2.08
CA SER A 21 -11.04 -11.20 -1.40
C SER A 21 -11.80 -12.12 -2.37
N ARG A 22 -12.08 -11.66 -3.59
CA ARG A 22 -12.68 -12.48 -4.66
C ARG A 22 -11.74 -13.61 -5.14
N LEU A 23 -10.44 -13.45 -4.99
CA LEU A 23 -9.44 -14.50 -5.26
C LEU A 23 -9.29 -15.50 -4.10
N GLY A 24 -10.00 -15.31 -2.98
CA GLY A 24 -10.01 -16.22 -1.83
C GLY A 24 -8.98 -15.90 -0.74
N TYR A 25 -8.40 -14.69 -0.73
CA TYR A 25 -7.55 -14.25 0.36
C TYR A 25 -8.37 -13.73 1.55
N ASP A 26 -7.88 -13.97 2.78
CA ASP A 26 -8.32 -13.24 3.98
C ASP A 26 -7.55 -11.91 4.02
N VAL A 27 -8.21 -10.82 3.66
CA VAL A 27 -7.57 -9.53 3.45
C VAL A 27 -7.52 -8.75 4.76
N ILE A 28 -6.30 -8.37 5.16
CA ILE A 28 -6.05 -7.48 6.28
C ILE A 28 -5.57 -6.14 5.72
N LEU A 29 -6.39 -5.11 5.88
CA LEU A 29 -6.04 -3.76 5.45
C LEU A 29 -5.06 -3.14 6.43
N VAL A 30 -3.98 -2.58 5.90
CA VAL A 30 -2.89 -1.99 6.69
C VAL A 30 -2.73 -0.53 6.32
N THR A 31 -2.98 0.38 7.26
CA THR A 31 -2.68 1.80 7.08
C THR A 31 -1.41 2.17 7.81
N ILE A 32 -0.48 2.81 7.10
CA ILE A 32 0.75 3.32 7.69
C ILE A 32 0.48 4.65 8.39
N SER A 33 1.06 4.84 9.58
CA SER A 33 1.01 6.10 10.33
C SER A 33 2.40 6.49 10.80
N PHE A 34 2.70 7.79 10.79
CA PHE A 34 3.90 8.36 11.41
C PHE A 34 3.59 9.00 12.78
N GLY A 35 2.39 8.80 13.31
CA GLY A 35 1.94 9.41 14.57
C GLY A 35 1.74 10.93 14.52
N LEU A 36 1.87 11.55 13.35
CA LEU A 36 1.69 13.00 13.17
C LEU A 36 0.21 13.39 12.97
N LEU A 37 -0.51 12.60 12.18
CA LEU A 37 -1.91 12.86 11.82
C LEU A 37 -2.75 11.60 12.02
N ASP A 38 -4.04 11.80 12.30
CA ASP A 38 -5.03 10.75 12.52
C ASP A 38 -5.77 10.32 11.24
N SER A 39 -5.17 10.48 10.06
CA SER A 39 -5.77 10.13 8.77
C SER A 39 -6.15 8.65 8.66
N TRP A 40 -5.49 7.78 9.43
CA TRP A 40 -5.81 6.36 9.54
C TRP A 40 -7.21 6.07 10.06
N LYS A 41 -7.86 7.00 10.80
CA LYS A 41 -9.21 6.80 11.33
C LYS A 41 -10.25 6.65 10.22
N TYR A 42 -10.14 7.44 9.15
CA TYR A 42 -11.04 7.34 7.99
C TYR A 42 -10.83 6.04 7.23
N ALA A 43 -9.57 5.60 7.08
CA ALA A 43 -9.28 4.31 6.48
C ALA A 43 -9.88 3.15 7.30
N LYS A 44 -9.78 3.21 8.63
CA LYS A 44 -10.40 2.23 9.53
C LYS A 44 -11.92 2.18 9.36
N GLU A 45 -12.59 3.33 9.36
CA GLU A 45 -14.04 3.40 9.17
C GLU A 45 -14.47 2.81 7.82
N THR A 46 -13.76 3.13 6.74
CA THR A 46 -14.03 2.55 5.41
C THR A 46 -13.80 1.03 5.42
N ALA A 47 -12.75 0.55 6.08
CA ALA A 47 -12.47 -0.88 6.20
C ALA A 47 -13.62 -1.63 6.92
N GLU A 48 -14.11 -1.07 8.03
CA GLU A 48 -15.23 -1.63 8.80
C GLU A 48 -16.51 -1.69 7.95
N ARG A 49 -16.81 -0.62 7.20
CA ARG A 49 -17.97 -0.59 6.28
C ARG A 49 -17.87 -1.62 5.15
N LEU A 50 -16.65 -1.91 4.69
CA LEU A 50 -16.38 -2.92 3.66
C LEU A 50 -16.27 -4.34 4.22
N GLY A 51 -16.31 -4.52 5.55
CA GLY A 51 -16.22 -5.83 6.20
C GLY A 51 -14.81 -6.41 6.25
N PHE A 52 -13.76 -5.58 6.15
CA PHE A 52 -12.37 -6.02 6.24
C PHE A 52 -11.77 -5.80 7.62
N LYS A 53 -10.87 -6.70 8.03
CA LYS A 53 -9.99 -6.47 9.18
C LYS A 53 -9.05 -5.29 8.85
N HIS A 54 -8.79 -4.44 9.84
CA HIS A 54 -7.90 -3.28 9.69
C HIS A 54 -6.83 -3.26 10.78
N LYS A 55 -5.59 -2.90 10.40
CA LYS A 55 -4.46 -2.68 11.28
C LYS A 55 -3.80 -1.35 10.94
N VAL A 56 -3.22 -0.71 11.96
CA VAL A 56 -2.34 0.45 11.79
C VAL A 56 -0.93 0.00 12.10
N VAL A 57 0.01 0.31 11.20
CA VAL A 57 1.44 0.07 11.41
C VAL A 57 2.13 1.42 11.53
N SER A 58 2.82 1.63 12.65
CA SER A 58 3.56 2.86 12.90
C SER A 58 4.94 2.79 12.26
N LEU A 59 5.32 3.82 11.52
CA LEU A 59 6.67 4.03 11.02
C LEU A 59 7.38 5.11 11.82
N ASP A 60 8.71 5.02 11.87
CA ASP A 60 9.57 6.00 12.53
C ASP A 60 9.44 7.38 11.86
N GLN A 61 9.36 8.44 12.66
CA GLN A 61 9.23 9.82 12.17
C GLN A 61 10.44 10.28 11.38
N SER A 62 11.63 9.73 11.62
CA SER A 62 12.84 10.02 10.83
C SER A 62 12.67 9.70 9.34
N ILE A 63 11.85 8.69 8.99
CA ILE A 63 11.52 8.38 7.59
C ILE A 63 10.73 9.54 6.96
N LEU A 64 9.81 10.13 7.72
CA LEU A 64 9.03 11.27 7.25
C LEU A 64 9.89 12.54 7.11
N GLU A 65 10.83 12.75 8.02
CA GLU A 65 11.81 13.84 7.95
C GLU A 65 12.70 13.73 6.71
N ILE A 66 13.27 12.56 6.45
CA ILE A 66 14.06 12.29 5.23
C ILE A 66 13.21 12.55 3.97
N ALA A 67 11.96 12.09 3.96
CA ALA A 67 11.06 12.32 2.83
C ALA A 67 10.75 13.81 2.63
N ALA A 68 10.61 14.59 3.71
CA ALA A 68 10.41 16.03 3.63
C ALA A 68 11.66 16.74 3.06
N GLU A 69 12.86 16.34 3.48
CA GLU A 69 14.12 16.87 2.92
C GLU A 69 14.23 16.57 1.41
N MET A 70 13.85 15.36 0.98
CA MET A 70 13.82 14.99 -0.44
C MET A 70 12.85 15.89 -1.22
N CYS A 71 11.64 16.15 -0.70
CA CYS A 71 10.69 17.06 -1.32
C CYS A 71 11.27 18.47 -1.51
N ILE A 72 11.94 19.01 -0.49
CA ILE A 72 12.55 20.35 -0.54
C ILE A 72 13.68 20.39 -1.56
N LYS A 73 14.57 19.40 -1.53
CA LYS A 73 15.74 19.31 -2.43
C LYS A 73 15.33 19.14 -3.89
N ASP A 74 14.36 18.28 -4.16
CA ASP A 74 13.95 17.94 -5.52
C ASP A 74 12.95 18.95 -6.10
N GLY A 75 12.32 19.77 -5.26
CA GLY A 75 11.26 20.70 -5.65
C GLY A 75 9.94 20.00 -6.04
N HIS A 76 9.84 18.69 -5.84
CA HIS A 76 8.64 17.87 -6.12
C HIS A 76 8.61 16.61 -5.22
N PRO A 77 7.44 15.99 -4.98
CA PRO A 77 7.32 14.92 -3.99
C PRO A 77 7.63 13.51 -4.50
N ASN A 78 7.91 13.33 -5.79
CA ASN A 78 7.96 12.01 -6.42
C ASN A 78 8.92 11.03 -5.73
N ASN A 79 10.17 11.43 -5.48
CA ASN A 79 11.15 10.56 -4.85
C ASN A 79 10.82 10.29 -3.37
N ALA A 80 10.23 11.26 -2.68
CA ALA A 80 9.77 11.12 -1.31
C ALA A 80 8.61 10.12 -1.18
N ILE A 81 7.62 10.18 -2.08
CA ILE A 81 6.51 9.22 -2.14
C ILE A 81 7.04 7.82 -2.43
N GLN A 82 7.96 7.68 -3.39
CA GLN A 82 8.60 6.41 -3.71
C GLN A 82 9.32 5.82 -2.49
N PHE A 83 10.10 6.65 -1.79
CA PHE A 83 10.83 6.26 -0.59
C PHE A 83 9.91 5.81 0.56
N ILE A 84 8.89 6.62 0.89
CA ILE A 84 7.90 6.26 1.92
C ILE A 84 7.20 4.95 1.58
N HIS A 85 6.80 4.77 0.32
CA HIS A 85 6.08 3.58 -0.11
C HIS A 85 6.93 2.32 -0.03
N GLU A 86 8.20 2.40 -0.44
CA GLU A 86 9.14 1.29 -0.26
C GLU A 86 9.32 0.95 1.22
N LYS A 87 9.51 1.96 2.09
CA LYS A 87 9.62 1.75 3.53
C LYS A 87 8.37 1.14 4.14
N ALA A 88 7.19 1.57 3.71
CA ALA A 88 5.92 0.99 4.12
C ALA A 88 5.83 -0.51 3.80
N LEU A 89 6.18 -0.90 2.57
CA LEU A 89 6.19 -2.32 2.17
C LEU A 89 7.22 -3.12 2.97
N GLU A 90 8.43 -2.58 3.17
CA GLU A 90 9.47 -3.22 3.97
C GLU A 90 9.03 -3.43 5.43
N GLU A 91 8.44 -2.42 6.08
CA GLU A 91 8.00 -2.55 7.48
C GLU A 91 6.89 -3.58 7.66
N VAL A 92 5.95 -3.68 6.72
CA VAL A 92 4.92 -4.72 6.77
C VAL A 92 5.51 -6.10 6.48
N ALA A 93 6.44 -6.20 5.52
CA ALA A 93 7.09 -7.46 5.17
C ALA A 93 8.03 -8.01 6.27
N LYS A 94 8.55 -7.15 7.15
CA LYS A 94 9.38 -7.56 8.31
C LYS A 94 8.62 -8.30 9.39
N LEU A 95 7.30 -8.17 9.43
CA LEU A 95 6.48 -8.81 10.46
C LEU A 95 6.52 -10.33 10.27
N GLU A 96 7.02 -11.07 11.26
CA GLU A 96 7.33 -12.51 11.12
C GLU A 96 6.15 -13.39 10.68
N TYR A 97 4.91 -12.96 10.93
CA TYR A 97 3.68 -13.66 10.56
C TYR A 97 3.15 -13.28 9.15
N VAL A 98 3.82 -12.38 8.44
CA VAL A 98 3.39 -11.89 7.13
C VAL A 98 4.10 -12.67 6.03
N GLU A 99 3.34 -13.48 5.29
CA GLU A 99 3.85 -14.19 4.10
C GLU A 99 3.56 -13.45 2.78
N ARG A 100 2.56 -12.56 2.78
CA ARG A 100 2.05 -11.91 1.57
C ARG A 100 1.68 -10.47 1.84
N ILE A 101 2.20 -9.60 0.99
CA ILE A 101 1.93 -8.17 1.02
C ILE A 101 1.31 -7.74 -0.30
N SER A 102 0.53 -6.66 -0.25
CA SER A 102 -0.11 -6.08 -1.41
C SER A 102 -0.27 -4.58 -1.28
N ASP A 103 -0.45 -3.89 -2.40
CA ASP A 103 -0.86 -2.49 -2.42
C ASP A 103 -1.82 -2.17 -3.58
N GLY A 104 -2.28 -0.92 -3.62
CA GLY A 104 -3.19 -0.40 -4.64
C GLY A 104 -2.51 0.26 -5.83
N THR A 105 -1.22 0.03 -6.09
CA THR A 105 -0.53 0.67 -7.22
C THR A 105 -1.03 0.12 -8.57
N ARG A 106 -1.19 1.02 -9.54
CA ARG A 106 -1.93 0.78 -10.78
C ARG A 106 -1.01 0.77 -11.99
N ARG A 107 -1.51 0.29 -13.13
CA ARG A 107 -0.78 0.27 -14.40
C ARG A 107 -0.24 1.63 -14.83
N ASP A 108 -1.07 2.67 -14.68
CA ASP A 108 -0.79 4.00 -15.20
C ASP A 108 -0.08 4.90 -14.16
N ASP A 109 0.24 4.38 -12.96
CA ASP A 109 0.96 5.12 -11.92
C ASP A 109 2.43 5.29 -12.29
N ARG A 110 2.91 6.53 -12.22
CA ARG A 110 4.35 6.83 -12.34
C ARG A 110 5.07 6.71 -11.00
N VAL A 111 4.37 7.04 -9.91
CA VAL A 111 4.87 7.02 -8.54
C VAL A 111 3.68 6.73 -7.61
N PRO A 112 3.83 5.85 -6.61
CA PRO A 112 4.96 4.95 -6.42
C PRO A 112 4.93 3.76 -7.40
N LEU A 113 6.09 3.32 -7.86
CA LEU A 113 6.23 2.17 -8.76
C LEU A 113 7.44 1.32 -8.35
N LEU A 114 7.18 0.09 -7.90
CA LEU A 114 8.23 -0.92 -7.78
C LEU A 114 8.39 -1.61 -9.13
N ASP A 115 9.56 -1.44 -9.75
CA ASP A 115 9.92 -2.20 -10.94
C ASP A 115 10.15 -3.68 -10.61
N GLN A 116 10.43 -4.49 -11.64
CA GLN A 116 10.63 -5.93 -11.46
C GLN A 116 11.83 -6.24 -10.55
N ARG A 117 12.90 -5.44 -10.61
CA ARG A 117 14.11 -5.66 -9.82
C ARG A 117 13.84 -5.40 -8.33
N ARG A 118 13.19 -4.28 -8.02
CA ARG A 118 12.80 -3.91 -6.66
C ARG A 118 11.79 -4.88 -6.08
N THR A 119 10.83 -5.33 -6.89
CA THR A 119 9.87 -6.36 -6.51
C THR A 119 10.58 -7.65 -6.08
N ARG A 120 11.44 -8.21 -6.93
CA ARG A 120 12.20 -9.43 -6.57
C ARG A 120 13.07 -9.23 -5.33
N SER A 121 13.74 -8.09 -5.23
CA SER A 121 14.57 -7.78 -4.06
C SER A 121 13.75 -7.67 -2.76
N LEU A 122 12.51 -7.19 -2.82
CA LEU A 122 11.60 -7.16 -1.67
C LEU A 122 11.18 -8.59 -1.29
N GLU A 123 10.75 -9.39 -2.27
CA GLU A 123 10.34 -10.78 -2.05
C GLU A 123 11.49 -11.62 -1.47
N ASP A 124 12.69 -11.52 -2.05
CA ASP A 124 13.87 -12.29 -1.63
C ASP A 124 14.38 -11.88 -0.24
N ARG A 125 14.42 -10.57 0.06
CA ARG A 125 14.96 -10.08 1.35
C ARG A 125 14.07 -10.38 2.54
N PHE A 126 12.75 -10.36 2.33
CA PHE A 126 11.77 -10.54 3.40
C PHE A 126 11.05 -11.88 3.33
N ASN A 127 11.34 -12.72 2.33
CA ASN A 127 10.71 -14.01 2.11
C ASN A 127 9.17 -13.91 2.06
N VAL A 128 8.67 -12.92 1.32
CA VAL A 128 7.22 -12.64 1.13
C VAL A 128 6.84 -12.70 -0.35
N GLN A 129 5.55 -12.91 -0.63
CA GLN A 129 5.00 -12.73 -1.98
C GLN A 129 4.38 -11.34 -2.10
N TYR A 130 4.66 -10.62 -3.19
CA TYR A 130 4.15 -9.28 -3.40
C TYR A 130 3.11 -9.22 -4.54
N ILE A 131 1.90 -8.77 -4.21
CA ILE A 131 0.73 -8.81 -5.10
C ILE A 131 0.25 -7.40 -5.40
N ARG A 132 0.08 -7.06 -6.69
CA ARG A 132 -0.42 -5.76 -7.15
C ARG A 132 -1.68 -5.93 -8.00
N PRO A 133 -2.88 -6.02 -7.39
CA PRO A 133 -4.13 -6.37 -8.11
C PRO A 133 -4.46 -5.43 -9.27
N LEU A 134 -4.03 -4.16 -9.19
CA LEU A 134 -4.37 -3.13 -10.17
C LEU A 134 -3.28 -2.90 -11.23
N LEU A 135 -2.17 -3.64 -11.19
CA LEU A 135 -1.02 -3.42 -12.09
C LEU A 135 -1.37 -3.65 -13.58
N GLY A 136 -2.38 -4.48 -13.86
CA GLY A 136 -2.88 -4.72 -15.22
C GLY A 136 -4.03 -3.80 -15.65
N LEU A 137 -4.58 -2.98 -14.75
CA LEU A 137 -5.81 -2.22 -14.97
C LEU A 137 -5.51 -0.74 -15.23
N GLY A 138 -6.08 -0.22 -16.33
CA GLY A 138 -5.98 1.19 -16.67
C GLY A 138 -6.95 2.07 -15.90
N TYR A 139 -6.69 3.38 -15.89
CA TYR A 139 -7.50 4.37 -15.19
C TYR A 139 -9.00 4.29 -15.52
N LYS A 140 -9.36 4.19 -16.82
CA LYS A 140 -10.77 4.13 -17.24
C LYS A 140 -11.48 2.89 -16.67
N THR A 141 -10.80 1.74 -16.65
CA THR A 141 -11.33 0.48 -16.12
C THR A 141 -11.52 0.55 -14.61
N ILE A 142 -10.52 1.07 -13.88
CA ILE A 142 -10.64 1.26 -12.42
C ILE A 142 -11.78 2.22 -12.09
N ARG A 143 -11.92 3.31 -12.86
CA ARG A 143 -13.01 4.26 -12.70
C ARG A 143 -14.36 3.57 -12.87
N GLU A 144 -14.54 2.81 -13.95
CA GLU A 144 -15.77 2.07 -14.21
C GLU A 144 -16.09 1.06 -13.08
N LEU A 145 -15.10 0.33 -12.58
CA LEU A 145 -15.28 -0.66 -11.52
C LEU A 145 -15.58 -0.04 -10.14
N THR A 146 -15.24 1.23 -9.92
CA THR A 146 -15.46 1.93 -8.64
C THR A 146 -16.74 2.77 -8.62
N GLU A 147 -17.40 2.94 -9.77
CA GLU A 147 -18.64 3.70 -9.92
C GLU A 147 -19.89 2.79 -10.02
N LYS A 148 -19.69 1.47 -10.12
CA LYS A 148 -20.75 0.44 -10.13
C LYS A 148 -20.90 -0.18 -8.75
#